data_AF-A0A518KCY4-F1
#
_entry.id   AF-A0A518KCY4-F1
#
_cell.length_a   1.000
_cell.length_b   1.000
_cell.length_c   1.000
_cell.angle_alpha   90.00
_cell.angle_beta   90.00
_cell.angle_gamma   90.00
#
_symmetry.space_group_name_H-M   'P 1'
#
loop_
_entity.id
_entity.type
_entity.pdbx_description
1 polymer ?
#
loop_
_entity_poly.entity_id
_entity_poly.type
_entity_poly.pdbx_seq_one_letter_code
_entity_poly.pdbx_strand_id
1 'polypeptide(L)'
;MSTATQPSPSSLAPRPSSLRLDTIHQGDCVQLLRQVADESVDLAFADPPYNIGFKYDEYQDNHADEVYLNWCEEWITELHRVVKPTGAFWLAIGDEYAAELKVAAQKIGFTARNWVIWYYTFGQNCRRKFNRSHAHLFHFVKDEELHTFNAADPSIRIPSARALVYGDRRANPTGRLPDDTWILRPQDLREDDAAFHPQDDTWYLSRVAGTFKERQGFHGCQMPEQLLGRIVRVSSNEGDVVLDPFGGSGTTLAVAKKLGRHWLGFELSSDYVKYATERIEGVTKGDELHGPADPVRSAPTTAAGRKLKGHPMAEAASEASRKRQRPEEPANGSPITERVSTSTPVADAHGSPRASLRELTRLALVKAFHTASAGASLDWLLCRPELQTTFHTACAEAGLMGSAYEWNRELLKLRKSGALGKGTKDTAHTTNPHASSLKPQAAHAAEIAWAKVRAKHPGASLDDMLCDPRKLDLFDKAARQAAPGCDVSDYRWEALRLRKSAKTHKAEAAQYDYVVEKPLGSVLAERPKKLTARAAKTLTSVGGVYLITTDKKITEGLSGYIGAADDLGERLATHLKSSRGETYFSVIADNTLPSSDYRDALRWNLVHRLKPTLSVDLLDESATL
;
A
#
# COMPACT_ATOMS: atom_id res chain seq x y z
N MET A 1 -37.07 61.31 19.96
CA MET A 1 -36.29 60.08 19.75
C MET A 1 -36.03 59.49 21.12
N SER A 2 -36.38 58.22 21.37
CA SER A 2 -36.10 57.52 22.62
C SER A 2 -35.28 56.28 22.30
N THR A 3 -34.10 56.17 22.90
CA THR A 3 -33.20 55.03 22.74
C THR A 3 -33.65 53.91 23.67
N ALA A 4 -34.30 52.89 23.11
CA ALA A 4 -34.63 51.69 23.87
C ALA A 4 -33.35 50.94 24.26
N THR A 5 -33.05 50.91 25.57
CA THR A 5 -31.91 50.18 26.12
C THR A 5 -32.14 48.67 25.94
N GLN A 6 -31.24 47.98 25.25
CA GLN A 6 -31.22 46.52 25.21
C GLN A 6 -31.03 45.97 26.63
N PRO A 7 -31.74 44.90 27.04
CA PRO A 7 -31.54 44.29 28.35
C PRO A 7 -30.15 43.64 28.42
N SER A 8 -29.44 43.86 29.52
CA SER A 8 -28.19 43.15 29.81
C SER A 8 -28.44 41.64 29.96
N PRO A 9 -27.58 40.76 29.43
CA PRO A 9 -27.72 39.32 29.65
C PRO A 9 -27.65 39.01 31.15
N SER A 10 -28.62 38.27 31.67
CA SER A 10 -28.70 37.96 33.10
C SER A 10 -27.62 36.98 33.51
N SER A 11 -26.74 37.37 34.43
CA SER A 11 -25.76 36.48 35.06
C SER A 11 -26.43 35.52 36.04
N LEU A 12 -27.10 34.49 35.50
CA LEU A 12 -27.42 33.28 36.26
C LEU A 12 -26.10 32.63 36.67
N ALA A 13 -25.98 32.25 37.95
CA ALA A 13 -24.80 31.54 38.43
C ALA A 13 -24.74 30.16 37.75
N PRO A 14 -23.55 29.70 37.31
CA PRO A 14 -23.43 28.46 36.55
C PRO A 14 -23.91 27.27 37.38
N ARG A 15 -24.72 26.40 36.76
CA ARG A 15 -25.22 25.16 37.35
C ARG A 15 -24.05 24.28 37.82
N PRO A 16 -24.09 23.73 39.05
CA PRO A 16 -23.14 22.69 39.45
C PRO A 16 -23.47 21.37 38.71
N SER A 17 -22.43 20.64 38.26
CA SER A 17 -22.61 19.31 37.67
C SER A 17 -22.95 18.28 38.74
N SER A 18 -23.97 17.46 38.51
CA SER A 18 -24.20 16.24 39.30
C SER A 18 -23.47 15.01 38.73
N LEU A 19 -23.02 15.08 37.47
CA LEU A 19 -22.41 13.96 36.77
C LEU A 19 -20.90 13.88 37.03
N ARG A 20 -20.42 12.66 37.28
CA ARG A 20 -19.01 12.32 37.50
C ARG A 20 -18.24 12.26 36.19
N LEU A 21 -17.05 12.85 36.14
CA LEU A 21 -16.10 12.70 35.03
C LEU A 21 -15.47 11.28 34.97
N ASP A 22 -14.85 10.99 33.84
CA ASP A 22 -14.23 9.71 33.48
C ASP A 22 -15.21 8.53 33.66
N THR A 23 -16.45 8.74 33.25
CA THR A 23 -17.60 7.82 33.43
C THR A 23 -18.55 7.92 32.22
N ILE A 24 -19.09 6.78 31.77
CA ILE A 24 -20.26 6.76 30.88
C ILE A 24 -21.51 6.69 31.77
N HIS A 25 -22.45 7.61 31.58
CA HIS A 25 -23.74 7.61 32.27
C HIS A 25 -24.82 7.05 31.34
N GLN A 26 -25.57 6.05 31.80
CA GLN A 26 -26.66 5.50 31.00
C GLN A 26 -27.88 6.45 31.01
N GLY A 27 -28.45 6.71 29.83
CA GLY A 27 -29.73 7.42 29.69
C GLY A 27 -29.85 8.27 28.44
N ASP A 28 -30.96 8.99 28.34
CA ASP A 28 -31.20 9.96 27.26
C ASP A 28 -30.19 11.13 27.32
N CYS A 29 -29.62 11.47 26.17
CA CYS A 29 -28.57 12.47 26.08
C CYS A 29 -29.06 13.88 26.45
N VAL A 30 -30.31 14.25 26.17
CA VAL A 30 -30.87 15.57 26.53
C VAL A 30 -31.07 15.66 28.05
N GLN A 31 -31.60 14.62 28.68
CA GLN A 31 -31.75 14.53 30.15
C GLN A 31 -30.42 14.53 30.90
N LEU A 32 -29.38 13.90 30.35
CA LEU A 32 -28.03 13.89 30.93
C LEU A 32 -27.30 15.22 30.68
N LEU A 33 -27.37 15.79 29.47
CA LEU A 33 -26.83 17.12 29.18
C LEU A 33 -27.34 18.19 30.16
N ARG A 34 -28.65 18.20 30.45
CA ARG A 34 -29.29 19.12 31.41
C ARG A 34 -28.69 19.09 32.83
N GLN A 35 -27.99 18.03 33.20
CA GLN A 35 -27.32 17.82 34.49
C GLN A 35 -25.83 18.21 34.49
N VAL A 36 -25.24 18.48 33.33
CA VAL A 36 -23.88 19.00 33.18
C VAL A 36 -23.84 20.50 33.49
N ALA A 37 -22.76 20.95 34.13
CA ALA A 37 -22.53 22.35 34.44
C ALA A 37 -22.48 23.25 33.19
N ASP A 38 -22.97 24.48 33.31
CA ASP A 38 -22.83 25.51 32.27
C ASP A 38 -21.33 25.76 32.02
N GLU A 39 -20.93 25.90 30.75
CA GLU A 39 -19.55 26.26 30.33
C GLU A 39 -18.43 25.44 30.99
N SER A 40 -18.62 24.13 31.08
CA SER A 40 -17.70 23.18 31.75
C SER A 40 -16.91 22.28 30.80
N VAL A 41 -17.36 22.13 29.55
CA VAL A 41 -16.79 21.23 28.53
C VAL A 41 -15.87 22.00 27.57
N ASP A 42 -14.67 21.49 27.30
CA ASP A 42 -13.72 22.11 26.36
C ASP A 42 -13.96 21.64 24.92
N LEU A 43 -14.29 20.36 24.74
CA LEU A 43 -14.59 19.77 23.44
C LEU A 43 -15.81 18.85 23.54
N ALA A 44 -16.85 19.12 22.77
CA ALA A 44 -17.90 18.14 22.49
C ALA A 44 -17.67 17.51 21.11
N PHE A 45 -17.77 16.19 21.00
CA PHE A 45 -17.86 15.48 19.72
C PHE A 45 -19.14 14.63 19.72
N ALA A 46 -19.98 14.76 18.69
CA ALA A 46 -21.25 14.05 18.57
C ALA A 46 -21.33 13.29 17.24
N ASP A 47 -21.65 11.99 17.31
CA ASP A 47 -22.02 11.13 16.18
C ASP A 47 -23.44 10.58 16.42
N PRO A 48 -24.48 11.43 16.30
CA PRO A 48 -25.88 11.04 16.55
C PRO A 48 -26.35 9.93 15.57
N PRO A 49 -27.47 9.26 15.85
CA PRO A 49 -28.21 8.52 14.84
C PRO A 49 -28.53 9.41 13.64
N TYR A 50 -28.31 8.93 12.41
CA TYR A 50 -28.45 9.74 11.17
C TYR A 50 -29.88 9.74 10.61
N ASN A 51 -30.83 9.05 11.25
CA ASN A 51 -32.22 8.86 10.82
C ASN A 51 -32.36 8.22 9.42
N ILE A 52 -31.57 7.16 9.20
CA ILE A 52 -31.43 6.42 7.91
C ILE A 52 -31.99 4.99 7.95
N GLY A 53 -32.67 4.61 9.03
CA GLY A 53 -33.21 3.27 9.26
C GLY A 53 -32.18 2.26 9.80
N PHE A 54 -31.12 2.74 10.46
CA PHE A 54 -30.17 1.87 11.15
C PHE A 54 -30.84 1.11 12.33
N LYS A 55 -30.32 -0.06 12.64
CA LYS A 55 -30.83 -0.90 13.73
C LYS A 55 -29.91 -0.83 14.94
N TYR A 56 -30.22 0.10 15.83
CA TYR A 56 -29.78 0.06 17.22
C TYR A 56 -30.63 -0.96 18.01
N ASP A 57 -30.25 -1.18 19.25
CA ASP A 57 -30.92 -2.05 20.22
C ASP A 57 -32.04 -1.31 20.99
N GLU A 58 -31.75 -0.11 21.52
CA GLU A 58 -32.69 0.69 22.31
C GLU A 58 -33.24 1.94 21.58
N TYR A 59 -32.74 2.29 20.38
CA TYR A 59 -33.13 3.48 19.60
C TYR A 59 -33.76 3.20 18.22
N GLN A 60 -34.72 4.03 17.78
CA GLN A 60 -35.44 3.91 16.51
C GLN A 60 -34.99 4.96 15.48
N ASP A 61 -34.07 4.60 14.59
CA ASP A 61 -33.45 5.50 13.59
C ASP A 61 -34.34 5.81 12.36
N ASN A 62 -35.66 6.00 12.52
CA ASN A 62 -36.56 6.36 11.41
C ASN A 62 -37.77 7.24 11.82
N HIS A 63 -37.50 8.28 12.60
CA HIS A 63 -38.45 9.35 12.90
C HIS A 63 -38.78 10.22 11.68
N ALA A 64 -39.91 10.95 11.75
CA ALA A 64 -40.25 11.97 10.75
C ALA A 64 -39.32 13.19 10.88
N ASP A 65 -39.06 13.88 9.76
CA ASP A 65 -38.04 14.94 9.66
C ASP A 65 -38.15 16.02 10.76
N GLU A 66 -39.35 16.55 10.99
CA GLU A 66 -39.61 17.56 12.02
C GLU A 66 -39.32 17.04 13.44
N VAL A 67 -39.62 15.77 13.72
CA VAL A 67 -39.38 15.15 15.04
C VAL A 67 -37.89 14.97 15.29
N TYR A 68 -37.16 14.47 14.28
CA TYR A 68 -35.71 14.31 14.34
C TYR A 68 -34.99 15.67 14.48
N LEU A 69 -35.37 16.66 13.66
CA LEU A 69 -34.76 17.99 13.68
C LEU A 69 -35.04 18.75 14.98
N ASN A 70 -36.25 18.66 15.55
CA ASN A 70 -36.57 19.27 16.85
C ASN A 70 -35.75 18.64 17.99
N TRP A 71 -35.62 17.30 18.01
CA TRP A 71 -34.77 16.60 18.98
C TRP A 71 -33.29 17.00 18.84
N CYS A 72 -32.82 17.21 17.61
CA CYS A 72 -31.48 17.74 17.36
C CYS A 72 -31.31 19.20 17.80
N GLU A 73 -32.30 20.07 17.60
CA GLU A 73 -32.26 21.43 18.16
C GLU A 73 -32.24 21.40 19.71
N GLU A 74 -32.88 20.44 20.39
CA GLU A 74 -32.77 20.27 21.85
C GLU A 74 -31.35 19.91 22.32
N TRP A 75 -30.71 18.85 21.79
CA TRP A 75 -29.36 18.47 22.25
C TRP A 75 -28.27 19.43 21.77
N ILE A 76 -28.41 20.08 20.60
CA ILE A 76 -27.47 21.14 20.17
C ILE A 76 -27.59 22.38 21.08
N THR A 77 -28.80 22.72 21.55
CA THR A 77 -29.01 23.84 22.48
C THR A 77 -28.33 23.59 23.83
N GLU A 78 -28.49 22.39 24.38
CA GLU A 78 -27.80 22.03 25.63
C GLU A 78 -26.28 21.84 25.45
N LEU A 79 -25.80 21.38 24.28
CA LEU A 79 -24.37 21.42 23.95
C LEU A 79 -23.82 22.85 23.92
N HIS A 80 -24.53 23.80 23.29
CA HIS A 80 -24.15 25.21 23.29
C HIS A 80 -24.06 25.79 24.71
N ARG A 81 -24.87 25.29 25.65
CA ARG A 81 -24.79 25.69 27.05
C ARG A 81 -23.56 25.12 27.78
N VAL A 82 -23.25 23.84 27.62
CA VAL A 82 -22.20 23.17 28.41
C VAL A 82 -20.79 23.40 27.85
N VAL A 83 -20.64 23.67 26.55
CA VAL A 83 -19.34 23.98 25.93
C VAL A 83 -18.88 25.38 26.35
N LYS A 84 -17.61 25.52 26.74
CA LYS A 84 -16.95 26.78 27.13
C LYS A 84 -16.91 27.79 25.97
N PRO A 85 -16.81 29.11 26.24
CA PRO A 85 -16.53 30.11 25.20
C PRO A 85 -15.26 29.82 24.40
N THR A 86 -14.25 29.27 25.07
CA THR A 86 -12.96 28.81 24.50
C THR A 86 -13.02 27.39 23.92
N GLY A 87 -14.19 26.74 23.93
CA GLY A 87 -14.37 25.36 23.54
C GLY A 87 -14.87 25.18 22.11
N ALA A 88 -14.90 23.92 21.66
CA ALA A 88 -15.39 23.53 20.34
C ALA A 88 -16.47 22.45 20.43
N PHE A 89 -17.32 22.41 19.40
CA PHE A 89 -18.30 21.37 19.16
C PHE A 89 -18.06 20.78 17.76
N TRP A 90 -17.89 19.47 17.68
CA TRP A 90 -17.75 18.73 16.42
C TRP A 90 -18.96 17.81 16.21
N LEU A 91 -19.50 17.80 14.99
CA LEU A 91 -20.68 17.01 14.63
C LEU A 91 -20.41 16.14 13.41
N ALA A 92 -20.62 14.84 13.53
CA ALA A 92 -20.65 13.89 12.42
C ALA A 92 -22.09 13.63 11.95
N ILE A 93 -22.32 13.63 10.63
CA ILE A 93 -23.64 13.38 10.03
C ILE A 93 -23.53 12.90 8.56
N GLY A 94 -24.51 12.10 8.11
CA GLY A 94 -24.68 11.73 6.69
C GLY A 94 -25.31 12.84 5.83
N ASP A 95 -25.46 12.62 4.51
CA ASP A 95 -25.96 13.70 3.62
C ASP A 95 -27.40 14.17 3.91
N GLU A 96 -28.25 13.37 4.57
CA GLU A 96 -29.69 13.65 4.80
C GLU A 96 -30.00 15.00 5.45
N TYR A 97 -29.31 15.35 6.55
CA TYR A 97 -29.65 16.52 7.40
C TYR A 97 -28.45 17.46 7.63
N ALA A 98 -27.40 17.34 6.80
CA ALA A 98 -26.15 18.04 7.02
C ALA A 98 -26.28 19.57 6.90
N ALA A 99 -27.12 20.07 5.99
CA ALA A 99 -27.35 21.51 5.85
C ALA A 99 -28.23 22.03 6.99
N GLU A 100 -29.22 21.24 7.39
CA GLU A 100 -30.23 21.50 8.40
C GLU A 100 -29.58 21.63 9.79
N LEU A 101 -28.80 20.63 10.21
CA LEU A 101 -28.10 20.66 11.51
C LEU A 101 -27.03 21.76 11.57
N LYS A 102 -26.37 22.07 10.44
CA LYS A 102 -25.48 23.24 10.35
C LYS A 102 -26.23 24.55 10.58
N VAL A 103 -27.38 24.72 9.94
CA VAL A 103 -28.21 25.93 10.10
C VAL A 103 -28.80 26.01 11.51
N ALA A 104 -29.22 24.89 12.10
CA ALA A 104 -29.68 24.80 13.48
C ALA A 104 -28.61 25.27 14.48
N ALA A 105 -27.41 24.68 14.43
CA ALA A 105 -26.29 25.09 15.30
C ALA A 105 -25.96 26.58 15.17
N GLN A 106 -26.01 27.13 13.95
CA GLN A 106 -25.78 28.56 13.70
C GLN A 106 -26.90 29.48 14.20
N LYS A 107 -28.17 29.04 14.25
CA LYS A 107 -29.25 29.79 14.90
C LYS A 107 -29.11 29.79 16.44
N ILE A 108 -28.63 28.69 17.00
CA ILE A 108 -28.50 28.45 18.45
C ILE A 108 -27.37 29.30 19.06
N GLY A 109 -26.32 29.60 18.29
CA GLY A 109 -25.24 30.52 18.69
C GLY A 109 -23.84 30.11 18.24
N PHE A 110 -23.68 28.92 17.64
CA PHE A 110 -22.37 28.44 17.20
C PHE A 110 -21.92 29.06 15.86
N THR A 111 -20.65 29.45 15.76
CA THR A 111 -20.00 29.79 14.49
C THR A 111 -19.33 28.55 13.88
N ALA A 112 -19.71 28.21 12.64
CA ALA A 112 -19.05 27.16 11.87
C ALA A 112 -17.67 27.65 11.36
N ARG A 113 -16.59 26.97 11.76
CA ARG A 113 -15.23 27.22 11.26
C ARG A 113 -14.91 26.40 10.01
N ASN A 114 -15.35 25.15 9.97
CA ASN A 114 -15.11 24.25 8.84
C ASN A 114 -16.33 23.34 8.59
N TRP A 115 -16.60 23.07 7.31
CA TRP A 115 -17.37 21.89 6.88
C TRP A 115 -16.36 20.89 6.32
N VAL A 116 -15.90 19.99 7.16
CA VAL A 116 -14.96 18.94 6.78
C VAL A 116 -15.70 17.80 6.07
N ILE A 117 -15.10 17.27 5.01
CA ILE A 117 -15.58 16.09 4.29
C ILE A 117 -14.64 14.93 4.58
N TRP A 118 -15.10 13.95 5.37
CA TRP A 118 -14.35 12.72 5.64
C TRP A 118 -14.75 11.63 4.65
N TYR A 119 -13.80 11.19 3.82
CA TYR A 119 -14.02 10.20 2.77
C TYR A 119 -13.52 8.80 3.15
N TYR A 120 -14.28 7.77 2.78
CA TYR A 120 -13.97 6.37 2.97
C TYR A 120 -14.30 5.54 1.72
N THR A 121 -13.44 4.58 1.36
CA THR A 121 -13.48 3.91 0.05
C THR A 121 -14.70 2.99 -0.13
N PHE A 122 -15.06 2.19 0.89
CA PHE A 122 -16.28 1.36 0.84
C PHE A 122 -17.51 2.16 1.24
N GLY A 123 -18.09 2.83 0.26
CA GLY A 123 -19.37 3.51 0.36
C GLY A 123 -20.60 2.59 0.23
N GLN A 124 -21.79 3.13 0.48
CA GLN A 124 -23.04 2.47 0.13
C GLN A 124 -23.31 2.61 -1.38
N ASN A 125 -23.58 1.48 -2.04
CA ASN A 125 -23.82 1.41 -3.48
C ASN A 125 -25.25 1.88 -3.83
N CYS A 126 -25.38 2.94 -4.62
CA CYS A 126 -26.64 3.60 -4.91
C CYS A 126 -27.08 3.36 -6.37
N ARG A 127 -28.30 2.86 -6.57
CA ARG A 127 -28.84 2.53 -7.91
C ARG A 127 -29.44 3.71 -8.68
N ARG A 128 -29.68 4.85 -8.01
CA ARG A 128 -30.43 6.02 -8.55
C ARG A 128 -29.81 7.38 -8.22
N LYS A 129 -28.65 7.39 -7.55
CA LYS A 129 -27.83 8.57 -7.23
C LYS A 129 -26.37 8.12 -7.10
N PHE A 130 -25.42 9.04 -6.95
CA PHE A 130 -24.01 8.70 -6.70
C PHE A 130 -23.84 7.91 -5.40
N ASN A 131 -22.76 7.11 -5.31
CA ASN A 131 -22.46 6.29 -4.14
C ASN A 131 -22.08 7.15 -2.93
N ARG A 132 -22.47 6.69 -1.73
CA ARG A 132 -22.18 7.38 -0.46
C ARG A 132 -20.88 6.89 0.14
N SER A 133 -19.80 7.60 -0.14
CA SER A 133 -18.41 7.31 0.27
C SER A 133 -17.81 8.39 1.19
N HIS A 134 -18.65 9.18 1.87
CA HIS A 134 -18.20 10.20 2.81
C HIS A 134 -19.19 10.42 3.96
N ALA A 135 -18.75 11.14 4.98
CA ALA A 135 -19.58 11.75 6.01
C ALA A 135 -19.16 13.21 6.17
N HIS A 136 -20.07 14.03 6.70
CA HIS A 136 -19.81 15.43 7.00
C HIS A 136 -19.34 15.56 8.45
N LEU A 137 -18.29 16.35 8.67
CA LEU A 137 -17.77 16.69 9.99
C LEU A 137 -17.79 18.21 10.12
N PHE A 138 -18.68 18.75 10.94
CA PHE A 138 -18.70 20.19 11.19
C PHE A 138 -17.81 20.53 12.38
N HIS A 139 -17.04 21.62 12.25
CA HIS A 139 -16.30 22.24 13.35
C HIS A 139 -17.00 23.54 13.74
N PHE A 140 -17.58 23.57 14.93
CA PHE A 140 -18.28 24.71 15.53
C PHE A 140 -17.54 25.24 16.75
N VAL A 141 -17.65 26.54 17.00
CA VAL A 141 -17.10 27.22 18.19
C VAL A 141 -18.08 28.29 18.66
N LYS A 142 -17.98 28.74 19.91
CA LYS A 142 -18.69 29.94 20.38
C LYS A 142 -18.04 31.23 19.86
N ASP A 143 -16.72 31.30 19.95
CA ASP A 143 -15.94 32.50 19.67
C ASP A 143 -14.86 32.23 18.61
N GLU A 144 -14.79 33.06 17.58
CA GLU A 144 -13.85 32.89 16.45
C GLU A 144 -12.38 33.15 16.82
N GLU A 145 -12.11 33.88 17.90
CA GLU A 145 -10.77 34.33 18.31
C GLU A 145 -10.30 33.63 19.61
N LEU A 146 -11.21 33.28 20.52
CA LEU A 146 -10.90 32.68 21.82
C LEU A 146 -10.90 31.14 21.84
N HIS A 147 -11.42 30.46 20.81
CA HIS A 147 -11.50 29.00 20.81
C HIS A 147 -10.13 28.30 20.80
N THR A 148 -10.06 27.15 21.49
CA THR A 148 -8.88 26.30 21.49
C THR A 148 -8.67 25.71 20.10
N PHE A 149 -7.60 26.15 19.45
CA PHE A 149 -7.19 25.67 18.13
C PHE A 149 -5.68 25.49 18.10
N ASN A 150 -5.22 24.26 18.35
CA ASN A 150 -3.81 23.88 18.51
C ASN A 150 -3.05 23.84 17.17
N ALA A 151 -3.18 24.90 16.38
CA ALA A 151 -2.66 25.05 15.01
C ALA A 151 -1.14 24.92 14.88
N ALA A 152 -0.39 24.87 15.99
CA ALA A 152 1.06 24.69 16.04
C ALA A 152 1.50 23.26 16.40
N ASP A 153 0.59 22.40 16.88
CA ASP A 153 0.92 21.02 17.29
C ASP A 153 1.48 20.23 16.08
N PRO A 154 2.71 19.68 16.18
CA PRO A 154 3.33 18.94 15.08
C PRO A 154 2.62 17.60 14.77
N SER A 155 1.80 17.08 15.68
CA SER A 155 1.09 15.80 15.51
C SER A 155 -0.16 15.89 14.64
N ILE A 156 -0.74 17.08 14.46
CA ILE A 156 -1.84 17.35 13.51
C ILE A 156 -1.36 17.98 12.20
N ARG A 157 -0.07 18.31 12.08
CA ARG A 157 0.50 19.03 10.93
C ARG A 157 1.06 18.10 9.88
N ILE A 158 0.66 18.33 8.63
CA ILE A 158 1.19 17.61 7.47
C ILE A 158 2.24 18.47 6.72
N PRO A 159 3.39 17.93 6.33
CA PRO A 159 4.38 18.62 5.50
C PRO A 159 3.80 19.12 4.19
N SER A 160 3.93 20.43 3.97
CA SER A 160 3.36 21.09 2.80
C SER A 160 4.09 20.72 1.51
N ALA A 161 3.33 20.41 0.47
CA ALA A 161 3.83 20.32 -0.91
C ALA A 161 4.63 21.58 -1.33
N ARG A 162 4.28 22.75 -0.78
CA ARG A 162 5.00 24.02 -0.99
C ARG A 162 6.47 23.96 -0.57
N ALA A 163 6.79 23.20 0.48
CA ALA A 163 8.15 22.90 0.89
C ALA A 163 8.73 21.70 0.11
N LEU A 164 8.02 20.56 0.09
CA LEU A 164 8.55 19.28 -0.39
C LEU A 164 8.71 19.18 -1.92
N VAL A 165 7.84 19.86 -2.68
CA VAL A 165 7.81 19.84 -4.15
C VAL A 165 8.44 21.10 -4.72
N TYR A 166 8.00 22.27 -4.24
CA TYR A 166 8.31 23.55 -4.88
C TYR A 166 9.51 24.28 -4.27
N GLY A 167 9.94 23.91 -3.06
CA GLY A 167 11.06 24.58 -2.37
C GLY A 167 10.82 26.07 -2.09
N ASP A 168 9.56 26.50 -2.00
CA ASP A 168 9.20 27.91 -1.78
C ASP A 168 9.42 28.26 -0.30
N ARG A 169 10.32 29.22 -0.06
CA ARG A 169 10.71 29.72 1.27
C ARG A 169 9.56 30.32 2.08
N ARG A 170 8.39 30.52 1.48
CA ARG A 170 7.15 30.93 2.16
C ARG A 170 6.36 29.75 2.75
N ALA A 171 6.83 28.52 2.59
CA ALA A 171 6.28 27.37 3.29
C ALA A 171 6.64 27.42 4.78
N ASN A 172 5.65 27.26 5.66
CA ASN A 172 5.88 27.22 7.10
C ASN A 172 6.72 25.98 7.49
N PRO A 173 7.79 26.13 8.29
CA PRO A 173 8.73 25.05 8.60
C PRO A 173 8.16 23.94 9.49
N THR A 174 7.04 24.13 10.20
CA THR A 174 6.36 23.00 10.88
C THR A 174 5.33 22.33 9.98
N GLY A 175 5.26 22.67 8.69
CA GLY A 175 4.30 22.14 7.73
C GLY A 175 3.06 23.02 7.56
N ARG A 176 1.93 22.39 7.27
CA ARG A 176 0.61 23.01 7.14
C ARG A 176 -0.42 22.23 7.94
N LEU A 177 -1.58 22.84 8.18
CA LEU A 177 -2.75 22.09 8.62
C LEU A 177 -3.28 21.20 7.47
N PRO A 178 -4.00 20.11 7.78
CA PRO A 178 -4.77 19.36 6.80
C PRO A 178 -5.75 20.26 6.05
N ASP A 179 -6.16 19.84 4.85
CA ASP A 179 -7.29 20.46 4.17
C ASP A 179 -8.60 20.14 4.91
N ASP A 180 -9.70 20.82 4.58
CA ASP A 180 -11.05 20.46 5.01
C ASP A 180 -11.60 19.21 4.29
N THR A 181 -10.94 18.75 3.23
CA THR A 181 -11.21 17.47 2.57
C THR A 181 -10.28 16.40 3.13
N TRP A 182 -10.78 15.59 4.07
CA TRP A 182 -10.06 14.45 4.66
C TRP A 182 -10.19 13.23 3.75
N ILE A 183 -9.58 13.37 2.58
CA ILE A 183 -9.56 12.43 1.46
C ILE A 183 -8.20 11.75 1.33
N LEU A 184 -8.19 10.50 0.84
CA LEU A 184 -6.97 9.90 0.31
C LEU A 184 -6.75 10.45 -1.11
N ARG A 185 -5.65 11.17 -1.34
CA ARG A 185 -5.35 11.75 -2.66
C ARG A 185 -4.48 10.78 -3.45
N PRO A 186 -4.82 10.42 -4.71
CA PRO A 186 -4.01 9.52 -5.52
C PRO A 186 -2.58 9.98 -5.82
N GLN A 187 -2.21 11.23 -5.51
CA GLN A 187 -0.81 11.70 -5.61
C GLN A 187 0.01 11.42 -4.33
N ASP A 188 -0.64 11.19 -3.19
CA ASP A 188 0.04 10.78 -1.95
C ASP A 188 0.29 9.27 -1.93
N LEU A 189 -0.39 8.52 -2.82
CA LEU A 189 0.04 7.20 -3.27
C LEU A 189 1.23 7.35 -4.24
N ARG A 190 2.23 6.49 -4.11
CA ARG A 190 3.33 6.34 -5.08
C ARG A 190 3.35 4.91 -5.61
N GLU A 191 4.34 4.61 -6.44
CA GLU A 191 4.60 3.29 -7.02
C GLU A 191 5.93 2.71 -6.46
N ASP A 192 6.37 3.16 -5.28
CA ASP A 192 7.51 2.61 -4.55
C ASP A 192 7.06 1.49 -3.58
N ASP A 193 7.98 0.61 -3.16
CA ASP A 193 7.75 -0.49 -2.19
C ASP A 193 7.34 -0.01 -0.77
N ALA A 194 7.01 1.28 -0.62
CA ALA A 194 6.54 1.94 0.59
C ALA A 194 5.14 2.57 0.41
N ALA A 195 4.51 2.39 -0.75
CA ALA A 195 3.10 2.66 -1.00
C ALA A 195 2.31 1.34 -1.02
N PHE A 196 1.04 1.40 -0.65
CA PHE A 196 0.25 0.24 -0.29
C PHE A 196 0.10 -0.80 -1.41
N HIS A 197 0.49 -2.03 -1.13
CA HIS A 197 0.07 -3.20 -1.87
C HIS A 197 -1.41 -3.55 -1.60
N PRO A 198 -2.02 -4.46 -2.38
CA PRO A 198 -3.37 -4.99 -2.12
C PRO A 198 -3.56 -5.78 -0.81
N GLN A 199 -2.63 -5.68 0.15
CA GLN A 199 -2.69 -6.29 1.49
C GLN A 199 -2.49 -5.25 2.62
N ASP A 200 -2.24 -3.98 2.30
CA ASP A 200 -1.97 -2.93 3.29
C ASP A 200 -3.18 -1.98 3.44
N ASP A 201 -3.52 -1.61 4.67
CA ASP A 201 -4.67 -0.74 4.98
C ASP A 201 -4.38 0.77 4.76
N THR A 202 -4.12 1.23 3.52
CA THR A 202 -3.95 2.68 3.24
C THR A 202 -5.30 3.36 2.94
N TRP A 203 -5.87 4.02 3.94
CA TRP A 203 -7.10 4.81 3.86
C TRP A 203 -6.84 6.03 4.74
N TYR A 204 -6.98 7.26 4.22
CA TYR A 204 -6.49 8.47 4.91
C TYR A 204 -7.00 8.55 6.36
N LEU A 205 -8.29 8.26 6.53
CA LEU A 205 -8.89 7.73 7.76
C LEU A 205 -9.96 6.71 7.31
N SER A 206 -9.77 5.41 7.58
CA SER A 206 -10.75 4.38 7.19
C SER A 206 -12.01 4.44 8.05
N ARG A 207 -13.16 4.02 7.50
CA ARG A 207 -14.29 3.54 8.32
C ARG A 207 -13.91 2.18 8.95
N VAL A 208 -14.28 1.93 10.21
CA VAL A 208 -13.83 0.71 10.91
C VAL A 208 -14.51 -0.55 10.35
N ALA A 209 -13.78 -1.31 9.52
CA ALA A 209 -14.26 -2.52 8.86
C ALA A 209 -14.05 -3.80 9.71
N GLY A 210 -14.70 -4.90 9.32
CA GLY A 210 -14.73 -6.14 10.11
C GLY A 210 -13.39 -6.85 10.33
N THR A 211 -12.36 -6.54 9.54
CA THR A 211 -11.01 -7.10 9.65
C THR A 211 -10.04 -6.25 10.48
N PHE A 212 -10.46 -5.05 10.89
CA PHE A 212 -9.55 -4.06 11.47
C PHE A 212 -9.26 -4.37 12.95
N LYS A 213 -8.00 -4.26 13.38
CA LYS A 213 -7.59 -4.55 14.77
C LYS A 213 -8.36 -3.75 15.83
N GLU A 214 -8.81 -2.53 15.53
CA GLU A 214 -9.59 -1.74 16.50
C GLU A 214 -11.08 -2.14 16.60
N ARG A 215 -11.60 -2.96 15.67
CA ARG A 215 -13.02 -3.30 15.58
C ARG A 215 -13.47 -4.07 16.81
N GLN A 216 -14.30 -3.45 17.65
CA GLN A 216 -14.82 -4.06 18.88
C GLN A 216 -15.94 -5.08 18.64
N GLY A 217 -16.51 -5.11 17.42
CA GLY A 217 -17.57 -6.04 17.03
C GLY A 217 -18.98 -5.60 17.45
N PHE A 218 -19.17 -5.27 18.74
CA PHE A 218 -20.50 -5.05 19.35
C PHE A 218 -21.31 -3.87 18.78
N HIS A 219 -20.67 -2.76 18.46
CA HIS A 219 -21.34 -1.57 17.90
C HIS A 219 -21.24 -1.52 16.38
N GLY A 220 -22.35 -1.28 15.68
CA GLY A 220 -22.38 -1.25 14.20
C GLY A 220 -21.47 -0.18 13.61
N CYS A 221 -21.71 1.08 13.99
CA CYS A 221 -21.05 2.27 13.46
C CYS A 221 -19.92 2.74 14.38
N GLN A 222 -18.86 1.96 14.50
CA GLN A 222 -17.67 2.37 15.27
C GLN A 222 -16.87 3.45 14.52
N MET A 223 -16.66 4.60 15.16
CA MET A 223 -15.75 5.64 14.69
C MET A 223 -14.27 5.26 14.93
N PRO A 224 -13.33 5.70 14.06
CA PRO A 224 -11.91 5.30 14.09
C PRO A 224 -11.09 6.12 15.08
N GLU A 225 -10.09 5.51 15.73
CA GLU A 225 -9.32 6.19 16.79
C GLU A 225 -8.48 7.37 16.27
N GLN A 226 -7.85 7.27 15.08
CA GLN A 226 -7.04 8.37 14.52
C GLN A 226 -7.87 9.59 14.10
N LEU A 227 -9.12 9.39 13.66
CA LEU A 227 -10.04 10.47 13.25
C LEU A 227 -10.32 11.39 14.44
N LEU A 228 -10.78 10.77 15.53
CA LEU A 228 -11.05 11.47 16.78
C LEU A 228 -9.75 11.97 17.41
N GLY A 229 -8.64 11.25 17.20
CA GLY A 229 -7.30 11.67 17.61
C GLY A 229 -6.85 13.00 16.99
N ARG A 230 -7.23 13.29 15.74
CA ARG A 230 -6.98 14.60 15.12
C ARG A 230 -7.86 15.68 15.75
N ILE A 231 -9.15 15.41 15.93
CA ILE A 231 -10.15 16.32 16.50
C ILE A 231 -9.80 16.69 17.96
N VAL A 232 -9.53 15.70 18.81
CA VAL A 232 -9.16 15.90 20.22
C VAL A 232 -7.86 16.70 20.36
N ARG A 233 -6.85 16.46 19.51
CA ARG A 233 -5.59 17.24 19.58
C ARG A 233 -5.76 18.69 19.10
N VAL A 234 -6.53 18.93 18.03
CA VAL A 234 -6.71 20.29 17.51
C VAL A 234 -7.61 21.16 18.40
N SER A 235 -8.63 20.59 19.04
CA SER A 235 -9.65 21.33 19.78
C SER A 235 -9.65 21.13 21.31
N SER A 236 -8.63 20.49 21.89
CA SER A 236 -8.47 20.39 23.36
C SER A 236 -7.00 20.24 23.77
N ASN A 237 -6.69 20.47 25.04
CA ASN A 237 -5.39 20.34 25.67
C ASN A 237 -5.35 19.15 26.66
N GLU A 238 -4.18 18.84 27.23
CA GLU A 238 -4.08 17.79 28.23
C GLU A 238 -4.71 18.23 29.56
N GLY A 239 -5.60 17.42 30.14
CA GLY A 239 -6.41 17.76 31.31
C GLY A 239 -7.78 18.40 31.00
N ASP A 240 -8.04 18.82 29.77
CA ASP A 240 -9.33 19.35 29.33
C ASP A 240 -10.44 18.27 29.35
N VAL A 241 -11.71 18.68 29.37
CA VAL A 241 -12.89 17.80 29.40
C VAL A 241 -13.47 17.59 27.98
N VAL A 242 -13.49 16.33 27.55
CA VAL A 242 -14.10 15.88 26.28
C VAL A 242 -15.45 15.20 26.53
N LEU A 243 -16.52 15.73 25.94
CA LEU A 243 -17.88 15.18 26.02
C LEU A 243 -18.24 14.41 24.73
N ASP A 244 -18.84 13.23 24.88
CA ASP A 244 -19.57 12.53 23.82
C ASP A 244 -21.02 12.24 24.28
N PRO A 245 -22.04 12.88 23.68
CA PRO A 245 -23.44 12.61 24.01
C PRO A 245 -24.02 11.35 23.33
N PHE A 246 -23.25 10.66 22.47
CA PHE A 246 -23.66 9.47 21.71
C PHE A 246 -22.56 8.40 21.74
N GLY A 247 -22.15 8.01 22.95
CA GLY A 247 -20.88 7.30 23.20
C GLY A 247 -20.72 5.97 22.46
N GLY A 248 -21.78 5.19 22.26
CA GLY A 248 -21.85 3.97 21.44
C GLY A 248 -20.69 2.98 21.67
N SER A 249 -19.71 3.01 20.77
CA SER A 249 -18.51 2.15 20.83
C SER A 249 -17.41 2.63 21.81
N GLY A 250 -17.59 3.78 22.46
CA GLY A 250 -16.64 4.39 23.38
C GLY A 250 -15.39 5.03 22.72
N THR A 251 -15.31 5.15 21.39
CA THR A 251 -14.06 5.58 20.72
C THR A 251 -13.61 6.98 21.17
N THR A 252 -14.51 7.99 21.22
CA THR A 252 -14.17 9.37 21.62
C THR A 252 -13.55 9.42 23.01
N LEU A 253 -14.15 8.67 23.93
CA LEU A 253 -13.81 8.62 25.35
C LEU A 253 -12.49 7.84 25.57
N ALA A 254 -12.31 6.73 24.86
CA ALA A 254 -11.05 6.00 24.82
C ALA A 254 -9.91 6.88 24.28
N VAL A 255 -10.13 7.59 23.17
CA VAL A 255 -9.16 8.50 22.57
C VAL A 255 -8.83 9.68 23.50
N ALA A 256 -9.84 10.26 24.17
CA ALA A 256 -9.63 11.29 25.18
C ALA A 256 -8.73 10.79 26.33
N LYS A 257 -9.05 9.62 26.91
CA LYS A 257 -8.25 8.96 27.97
C LYS A 257 -6.81 8.68 27.50
N LYS A 258 -6.63 8.10 26.30
CA LYS A 258 -5.31 7.85 25.69
C LYS A 258 -4.49 9.12 25.54
N LEU A 259 -5.14 10.22 25.11
CA LEU A 259 -4.53 11.55 24.96
C LEU A 259 -4.48 12.36 26.28
N GLY A 260 -4.83 11.77 27.42
CA GLY A 260 -4.71 12.43 28.73
C GLY A 260 -5.69 13.57 28.99
N ARG A 261 -6.84 13.57 28.32
CA ARG A 261 -8.00 14.41 28.61
C ARG A 261 -8.89 13.70 29.63
N HIS A 262 -9.62 14.47 30.44
CA HIS A 262 -10.78 13.96 31.15
C HIS A 262 -11.94 13.79 30.17
N TRP A 263 -12.90 12.92 30.47
CA TRP A 263 -14.00 12.64 29.55
C TRP A 263 -15.35 12.46 30.25
N LEU A 264 -16.43 12.62 29.49
CA LEU A 264 -17.79 12.37 29.92
C LEU A 264 -18.56 11.75 28.74
N GLY A 265 -19.23 10.62 28.98
CA GLY A 265 -19.99 9.91 27.96
C GLY A 265 -21.45 9.73 28.34
N PHE A 266 -22.37 9.88 27.38
CA PHE A 266 -23.76 9.45 27.50
C PHE A 266 -24.05 8.37 26.48
N GLU A 267 -24.81 7.35 26.88
CA GLU A 267 -25.25 6.27 26.00
C GLU A 267 -26.59 5.72 26.53
N LEU A 268 -27.51 5.40 25.64
CA LEU A 268 -28.84 4.89 26.00
C LEU A 268 -28.76 3.40 26.36
N SER A 269 -28.07 2.62 25.52
CA SER A 269 -28.00 1.16 25.65
C SER A 269 -27.19 0.72 26.86
N SER A 270 -27.84 -0.08 27.71
CA SER A 270 -27.18 -0.71 28.87
C SER A 270 -26.00 -1.63 28.47
N ASP A 271 -26.12 -2.33 27.34
CA ASP A 271 -25.07 -3.20 26.80
C ASP A 271 -23.92 -2.36 26.20
N TYR A 272 -24.21 -1.29 25.44
CA TYR A 272 -23.16 -0.42 24.91
C TYR A 272 -22.41 0.33 26.02
N VAL A 273 -23.09 0.84 27.06
CA VAL A 273 -22.44 1.42 28.26
C VAL A 273 -21.43 0.44 28.84
N LYS A 274 -21.84 -0.82 29.03
CA LYS A 274 -20.98 -1.87 29.60
C LYS A 274 -19.76 -2.15 28.71
N TYR A 275 -19.97 -2.50 27.44
CA TYR A 275 -18.85 -2.89 26.56
C TYR A 275 -17.92 -1.72 26.23
N ALA A 276 -18.44 -0.48 26.15
CA ALA A 276 -17.62 0.71 26.02
C ALA A 276 -16.82 1.00 27.30
N THR A 277 -17.40 0.80 28.49
CA THR A 277 -16.67 0.92 29.76
C THR A 277 -15.55 -0.12 29.85
N GLU A 278 -15.82 -1.39 29.55
CA GLU A 278 -14.81 -2.47 29.50
C GLU A 278 -13.65 -2.10 28.54
N ARG A 279 -13.96 -1.55 27.35
CA ARG A 279 -12.95 -1.04 26.40
C ARG A 279 -12.12 0.10 26.99
N ILE A 280 -12.76 1.07 27.64
CA ILE A 280 -12.08 2.28 28.14
C ILE A 280 -11.26 1.96 29.41
N GLU A 281 -11.70 1.04 30.26
CA GLU A 281 -10.90 0.53 31.38
C GLU A 281 -9.60 -0.12 30.89
N GLY A 282 -9.67 -0.89 29.79
CA GLY A 282 -8.54 -1.57 29.17
C GLY A 282 -7.49 -0.70 28.44
N VAL A 283 -7.67 0.63 28.33
CA VAL A 283 -6.67 1.55 27.75
C VAL A 283 -6.08 2.50 28.80
N THR A 284 -4.83 2.94 28.61
CA THR A 284 -4.12 3.84 29.53
C THR A 284 -3.74 5.18 28.88
N LYS A 285 -3.43 6.19 29.71
CA LYS A 285 -2.95 7.49 29.24
C LYS A 285 -1.55 7.33 28.65
N GLY A 286 -1.41 7.65 27.36
CA GLY A 286 -0.18 7.47 26.59
C GLY A 286 -0.19 6.29 25.62
N ASP A 287 -1.22 5.43 25.61
CA ASP A 287 -1.33 4.36 24.61
C ASP A 287 -1.40 4.93 23.19
N GLU A 288 -0.86 4.20 22.22
CA GLU A 288 -1.00 4.55 20.81
C GLU A 288 -2.46 4.44 20.34
N LEU A 289 -2.87 5.37 19.47
CA LEU A 289 -4.17 5.29 18.79
C LEU A 289 -4.12 4.20 17.73
N HIS A 290 -5.16 3.37 17.65
CA HIS A 290 -5.20 2.28 16.68
C HIS A 290 -5.45 2.77 15.24
N GLY A 291 -5.00 1.98 14.26
CA GLY A 291 -5.09 2.33 12.83
C GLY A 291 -3.87 3.11 12.32
N PRO A 292 -3.69 3.21 10.99
CA PRO A 292 -2.56 3.90 10.39
C PRO A 292 -2.57 5.39 10.79
N ALA A 293 -1.42 5.89 11.26
CA ALA A 293 -1.28 7.31 11.60
C ALA A 293 -1.49 8.20 10.35
N ASP A 294 -2.02 9.41 10.57
CA ASP A 294 -2.18 10.45 9.55
C ASP A 294 -0.96 10.51 8.62
N PRO A 295 -1.12 10.36 7.28
CA PRO A 295 0.03 10.28 6.39
C PRO A 295 0.76 11.64 6.34
N VAL A 296 1.90 11.69 7.03
CA VAL A 296 2.71 12.89 7.29
C VAL A 296 3.50 13.35 6.05
N ARG A 297 2.89 13.31 4.85
CA ARG A 297 3.40 13.87 3.58
C ARG A 297 2.22 14.27 2.69
N SER A 298 2.13 15.54 2.30
CA SER A 298 1.06 16.03 1.41
C SER A 298 1.47 16.18 -0.07
N ALA A 299 2.54 15.51 -0.51
CA ALA A 299 2.93 15.35 -1.92
C ALA A 299 4.17 14.44 -2.08
N PRO A 300 4.38 13.85 -3.28
CA PRO A 300 5.59 13.13 -3.62
C PRO A 300 6.74 14.10 -3.95
N THR A 301 7.97 13.76 -3.56
CA THR A 301 9.15 14.57 -3.91
C THR A 301 9.46 14.46 -5.40
N THR A 302 9.39 15.57 -6.13
CA THR A 302 9.74 15.64 -7.56
C THR A 302 11.24 15.84 -7.75
N ALA A 303 11.82 15.26 -8.80
CA ALA A 303 13.25 15.39 -9.11
C ALA A 303 13.67 16.84 -9.46
N ALA A 304 12.74 17.62 -10.04
CA ALA A 304 12.91 19.05 -10.31
C ALA A 304 12.66 19.96 -9.09
N GLY A 305 12.24 19.39 -7.95
CA GLY A 305 11.94 20.16 -6.75
C GLY A 305 13.18 20.79 -6.13
N ARG A 306 13.12 22.10 -5.85
CA ARG A 306 14.28 22.90 -5.44
C ARG A 306 14.65 22.62 -3.97
N LYS A 307 15.39 21.53 -3.73
CA LYS A 307 15.84 21.12 -2.38
C LYS A 307 16.56 22.27 -1.67
N LEU A 308 15.95 22.80 -0.62
CA LEU A 308 16.53 23.83 0.24
C LEU A 308 17.62 23.23 1.14
N LYS A 309 18.88 23.21 0.65
CA LYS A 309 20.05 22.99 1.51
C LYS A 309 20.08 24.08 2.58
N GLY A 310 20.23 23.69 3.86
CA GLY A 310 20.29 24.63 4.99
C GLY A 310 18.96 25.26 5.39
N HIS A 311 17.86 24.50 5.36
CA HIS A 311 16.56 24.94 5.87
C HIS A 311 16.14 24.07 7.07
N PRO A 312 15.71 24.64 8.21
CA PRO A 312 15.57 23.92 9.49
C PRO A 312 14.59 22.73 9.46
N MET A 313 13.67 22.68 8.48
CA MET A 313 12.83 21.50 8.22
C MET A 313 13.62 20.20 8.02
N ALA A 314 14.76 20.27 7.34
CA ALA A 314 15.56 19.10 7.01
C ALA A 314 16.25 18.50 8.25
N GLU A 315 16.51 19.34 9.25
CA GLU A 315 17.22 18.99 10.49
C GLU A 315 16.23 18.51 11.55
N ALA A 316 15.12 19.23 11.75
CA ALA A 316 14.07 18.85 12.71
C ALA A 316 13.43 17.47 12.40
N ALA A 317 13.20 17.16 11.12
CA ALA A 317 12.67 15.85 10.70
C ALA A 317 13.65 14.69 10.94
N SER A 318 14.96 14.98 10.89
CA SER A 318 16.04 14.03 11.21
C SER A 318 16.11 13.76 12.72
N GLU A 319 16.02 14.79 13.56
CA GLU A 319 16.06 14.62 15.02
C GLU A 319 14.85 13.88 15.59
N ALA A 320 13.64 14.14 15.06
CA ALA A 320 12.43 13.43 15.50
C ALA A 320 12.52 11.91 15.24
N SER A 321 13.09 11.51 14.10
CA SER A 321 13.28 10.08 13.76
C SER A 321 14.31 9.39 14.67
N ARG A 322 15.37 10.11 15.09
CA ARG A 322 16.45 9.56 15.93
C ARG A 322 16.02 9.25 17.37
N LYS A 323 14.89 9.79 17.85
CA LYS A 323 14.40 9.58 19.23
C LYS A 323 13.40 8.42 19.40
N ARG A 324 13.12 7.63 18.36
CA ARG A 324 12.07 6.58 18.37
C ARG A 324 12.58 5.14 18.09
N GLN A 325 13.86 4.87 18.32
CA GLN A 325 14.47 3.53 18.24
C GLN A 325 15.39 3.35 19.47
N ARG A 326 15.46 2.22 20.20
CA ARG A 326 14.77 0.90 20.14
C ARG A 326 14.82 0.30 21.58
N PRO A 327 14.08 -0.77 21.91
CA PRO A 327 14.75 -1.97 22.46
C PRO A 327 14.34 -3.29 21.78
N GLU A 328 14.94 -4.40 22.23
CA GLU A 328 15.15 -5.62 21.43
C GLU A 328 14.10 -6.74 21.58
N GLU A 329 14.16 -7.72 20.69
CA GLU A 329 13.34 -8.94 20.69
C GLU A 329 13.98 -10.07 21.52
N PRO A 330 13.17 -11.05 21.96
CA PRO A 330 13.58 -12.44 21.95
C PRO A 330 12.66 -13.31 21.06
N ALA A 331 13.25 -14.25 20.32
CA ALA A 331 12.57 -15.02 19.28
C ALA A 331 11.99 -16.37 19.73
N ASN A 332 10.87 -16.81 19.14
CA ASN A 332 10.62 -18.21 18.74
C ASN A 332 9.30 -18.40 17.94
N GLY A 333 9.15 -19.55 17.26
CA GLY A 333 7.82 -20.10 16.89
C GLY A 333 7.40 -20.06 15.42
N SER A 334 7.67 -21.14 14.68
CA SER A 334 7.37 -21.33 13.24
C SER A 334 6.94 -22.80 12.98
N PRO A 335 6.18 -23.12 11.91
CA PRO A 335 4.70 -23.07 11.89
C PRO A 335 4.11 -24.38 11.30
N ILE A 336 3.20 -24.29 10.31
CA ILE A 336 2.67 -25.26 9.31
C ILE A 336 1.13 -25.27 9.40
N THR A 337 0.29 -24.88 8.43
CA THR A 337 0.24 -24.92 6.95
C THR A 337 -0.44 -26.18 6.33
N GLU A 338 -1.72 -25.97 5.96
CA GLU A 338 -2.41 -26.49 4.75
C GLU A 338 -2.90 -27.97 4.77
N ARG A 339 -3.92 -28.40 4.01
CA ARG A 339 -4.46 -27.91 2.71
C ARG A 339 -5.88 -28.43 2.41
N VAL A 340 -6.52 -27.90 1.35
CA VAL A 340 -7.71 -28.51 0.70
C VAL A 340 -7.33 -29.56 -0.37
N SER A 341 -8.10 -30.64 -0.42
CA SER A 341 -7.99 -31.83 -1.31
C SER A 341 -8.34 -31.56 -2.77
N THR A 342 -8.26 -32.57 -3.66
CA THR A 342 -9.45 -32.99 -4.46
C THR A 342 -9.21 -34.22 -5.34
N SER A 343 -9.75 -35.36 -4.91
CA SER A 343 -10.24 -36.43 -5.80
C SER A 343 -11.23 -37.33 -5.06
N THR A 344 -12.31 -37.70 -5.72
CA THR A 344 -13.46 -38.41 -5.10
C THR A 344 -13.15 -39.90 -4.88
N PRO A 345 -13.45 -40.48 -3.71
CA PRO A 345 -13.15 -41.88 -3.41
C PRO A 345 -14.16 -42.86 -4.02
N VAL A 346 -13.70 -44.08 -4.31
CA VAL A 346 -14.54 -45.29 -4.42
C VAL A 346 -14.39 -46.06 -3.11
N ALA A 347 -15.47 -46.66 -2.60
CA ALA A 347 -15.52 -47.24 -1.27
C ALA A 347 -15.23 -48.75 -1.23
N ASP A 348 -14.59 -49.20 -0.15
CA ASP A 348 -14.38 -50.61 0.19
C ASP A 348 -15.39 -51.07 1.26
N ALA A 349 -15.52 -52.39 1.44
CA ALA A 349 -16.48 -53.03 2.35
C ALA A 349 -16.30 -52.74 3.87
N HIS A 350 -15.34 -51.89 4.26
CA HIS A 350 -15.10 -51.46 5.65
C HIS A 350 -15.15 -49.93 5.84
N GLY A 351 -15.77 -49.19 4.91
CA GLY A 351 -16.30 -47.83 5.17
C GLY A 351 -15.29 -46.67 5.21
N SER A 352 -13.99 -46.91 5.11
CA SER A 352 -12.97 -45.86 5.03
C SER A 352 -12.72 -45.43 3.57
N PRO A 353 -12.67 -44.12 3.26
CA PRO A 353 -12.45 -43.65 1.89
C PRO A 353 -10.99 -43.82 1.45
N ARG A 354 -10.77 -44.54 0.34
CA ARG A 354 -9.45 -44.57 -0.32
C ARG A 354 -9.12 -43.22 -0.95
N ALA A 355 -7.96 -42.65 -0.61
CA ALA A 355 -7.36 -41.59 -1.40
C ALA A 355 -7.13 -42.10 -2.84
N SER A 356 -7.52 -41.32 -3.86
CA SER A 356 -7.37 -41.80 -5.23
C SER A 356 -5.89 -41.91 -5.61
N LEU A 357 -5.60 -42.74 -6.63
CA LEU A 357 -4.25 -42.87 -7.18
C LEU A 357 -3.64 -41.50 -7.54
N ARG A 358 -4.44 -40.54 -8.00
CA ARG A 358 -4.01 -39.17 -8.33
C ARG A 358 -3.63 -38.35 -7.09
N GLU A 359 -4.34 -38.52 -5.96
CA GLU A 359 -3.98 -37.89 -4.69
C GLU A 359 -2.65 -38.49 -4.17
N LEU A 360 -2.49 -39.81 -4.26
CA LEU A 360 -1.28 -40.53 -3.83
C LEU A 360 -0.04 -40.13 -4.66
N THR A 361 -0.14 -40.13 -6.00
CA THR A 361 0.91 -39.63 -6.90
C THR A 361 1.29 -38.18 -6.58
N ARG A 362 0.30 -37.32 -6.31
CA ARG A 362 0.52 -35.92 -5.93
C ARG A 362 1.25 -35.79 -4.59
N LEU A 363 0.86 -36.56 -3.57
CA LEU A 363 1.50 -36.56 -2.25
C LEU A 363 2.95 -37.05 -2.33
N ALA A 364 3.23 -38.10 -3.10
CA ALA A 364 4.58 -38.60 -3.33
C ALA A 364 5.45 -37.58 -4.08
N LEU A 365 4.91 -36.89 -5.10
CA LEU A 365 5.61 -35.82 -5.83
C LEU A 365 5.97 -34.63 -4.92
N VAL A 366 5.04 -34.21 -4.05
CA VAL A 366 5.27 -33.14 -3.07
C VAL A 366 6.30 -33.56 -2.01
N LYS A 367 6.27 -34.82 -1.56
CA LYS A 367 7.30 -35.37 -0.65
C LYS A 367 8.69 -35.36 -1.30
N ALA A 368 8.80 -35.86 -2.55
CA ALA A 368 10.05 -35.84 -3.30
C ALA A 368 10.61 -34.42 -3.48
N PHE A 369 9.74 -33.44 -3.75
CA PHE A 369 10.13 -32.02 -3.79
C PHE A 369 10.73 -31.55 -2.45
N HIS A 370 10.06 -31.75 -1.32
CA HIS A 370 10.54 -31.28 -0.02
C HIS A 370 11.84 -31.97 0.43
N THR A 371 12.00 -33.27 0.14
CA THR A 371 13.26 -34.00 0.40
C THR A 371 14.40 -33.46 -0.46
N ALA A 372 14.14 -33.14 -1.73
CA ALA A 372 15.18 -32.68 -2.66
C ALA A 372 15.51 -31.18 -2.58
N SER A 373 14.57 -30.33 -2.16
CA SER A 373 14.79 -28.88 -2.11
C SER A 373 15.54 -28.40 -0.87
N ALA A 374 15.62 -29.22 0.18
CA ALA A 374 16.22 -28.88 1.47
C ALA A 374 15.68 -27.55 2.07
N GLY A 375 14.39 -27.28 1.85
CA GLY A 375 13.71 -26.04 2.28
C GLY A 375 13.68 -24.92 1.24
N ALA A 376 14.43 -25.03 0.14
CA ALA A 376 14.45 -24.00 -0.89
C ALA A 376 13.17 -23.94 -1.75
N SER A 377 12.95 -22.78 -2.37
CA SER A 377 11.81 -22.55 -3.28
C SER A 377 11.88 -23.39 -4.57
N LEU A 378 10.71 -23.64 -5.19
CA LEU A 378 10.64 -24.34 -6.48
C LEU A 378 11.39 -23.62 -7.59
N ASP A 379 11.39 -22.28 -7.61
CA ASP A 379 12.18 -21.51 -8.58
C ASP A 379 13.68 -21.79 -8.43
N TRP A 380 14.17 -21.93 -7.18
CA TRP A 380 15.58 -22.24 -6.92
C TRP A 380 15.93 -23.70 -7.28
N LEU A 381 15.04 -24.65 -6.97
CA LEU A 381 15.20 -26.06 -7.35
C LEU A 381 15.25 -26.23 -8.88
N LEU A 382 14.42 -25.49 -9.63
CA LEU A 382 14.46 -25.52 -11.10
C LEU A 382 15.74 -24.86 -11.66
N CYS A 383 16.32 -23.87 -10.97
CA CYS A 383 17.60 -23.29 -11.40
C CYS A 383 18.80 -24.20 -11.12
N ARG A 384 18.91 -24.85 -9.96
CA ARG A 384 20.10 -25.64 -9.60
C ARG A 384 20.12 -27.04 -10.26
N PRO A 385 21.16 -27.42 -11.03
CA PRO A 385 21.29 -28.78 -11.57
C PRO A 385 21.28 -29.88 -10.50
N GLU A 386 21.85 -29.60 -9.33
CA GLU A 386 22.01 -30.56 -8.23
C GLU A 386 20.65 -30.87 -7.59
N LEU A 387 19.84 -29.83 -7.33
CA LEU A 387 18.51 -29.97 -6.74
C LEU A 387 17.52 -30.63 -7.71
N GLN A 388 17.60 -30.33 -9.02
CA GLN A 388 16.85 -31.08 -10.04
C GLN A 388 17.24 -32.56 -10.03
N THR A 389 18.54 -32.87 -10.00
CA THR A 389 19.02 -34.27 -9.99
C THR A 389 18.50 -35.04 -8.77
N THR A 390 18.64 -34.48 -7.57
CA THR A 390 18.10 -35.09 -6.34
C THR A 390 16.58 -35.28 -6.41
N PHE A 391 15.85 -34.32 -6.99
CA PHE A 391 14.40 -34.41 -7.17
C PHE A 391 13.98 -35.52 -8.14
N HIS A 392 14.67 -35.64 -9.28
CA HIS A 392 14.37 -36.67 -10.28
C HIS A 392 14.70 -38.08 -9.77
N THR A 393 15.79 -38.23 -9.01
CA THR A 393 16.10 -39.48 -8.29
C THR A 393 15.03 -39.82 -7.27
N ALA A 394 14.64 -38.87 -6.41
CA ALA A 394 13.60 -39.08 -5.40
C ALA A 394 12.22 -39.41 -6.01
N CYS A 395 11.92 -38.91 -7.22
CA CYS A 395 10.72 -39.30 -7.96
C CYS A 395 10.77 -40.73 -8.48
N ALA A 396 11.91 -41.15 -9.04
CA ALA A 396 12.12 -42.51 -9.53
C ALA A 396 12.11 -43.54 -8.39
N GLU A 397 12.77 -43.23 -7.27
CA GLU A 397 12.77 -44.07 -6.05
C GLU A 397 11.37 -44.18 -5.41
N ALA A 398 10.56 -43.12 -5.50
CA ALA A 398 9.15 -43.14 -5.09
C ALA A 398 8.22 -43.88 -6.07
N GLY A 399 8.75 -44.46 -7.16
CA GLY A 399 7.96 -45.18 -8.16
C GLY A 399 7.02 -44.32 -8.99
N LEU A 400 7.27 -43.00 -9.08
CA LEU A 400 6.43 -42.09 -9.86
C LEU A 400 6.60 -42.37 -11.35
N MET A 401 5.47 -42.55 -12.05
CA MET A 401 5.47 -42.63 -13.51
C MET A 401 5.69 -41.24 -14.14
N GLY A 402 6.28 -41.22 -15.33
CA GLY A 402 6.55 -40.00 -16.11
C GLY A 402 8.03 -39.70 -16.29
N SER A 403 8.31 -38.55 -16.88
CA SER A 403 9.66 -38.02 -17.11
C SER A 403 9.96 -36.82 -16.21
N ALA A 404 11.25 -36.47 -16.10
CA ALA A 404 11.73 -35.25 -15.44
C ALA A 404 10.95 -33.98 -15.85
N TYR A 405 10.58 -33.86 -17.13
CA TYR A 405 9.77 -32.75 -17.63
C TYR A 405 8.36 -32.74 -17.03
N GLU A 406 7.69 -33.89 -16.99
CA GLU A 406 6.33 -34.02 -16.45
C GLU A 406 6.30 -33.77 -14.93
N TRP A 407 7.26 -34.30 -14.19
CA TRP A 407 7.40 -34.06 -12.75
C TRP A 407 7.66 -32.58 -12.44
N ASN A 408 8.61 -31.94 -13.15
CA ASN A 408 8.88 -30.51 -13.01
C ASN A 408 7.65 -29.65 -13.38
N ARG A 409 6.92 -30.01 -14.44
CA ARG A 409 5.69 -29.31 -14.89
C ARG A 409 4.53 -29.45 -13.91
N GLU A 410 4.35 -30.62 -13.31
CA GLU A 410 3.29 -30.82 -12.33
C GLU A 410 3.59 -30.11 -11.01
N LEU A 411 4.86 -30.04 -10.57
CA LEU A 411 5.25 -29.15 -9.47
C LEU A 411 4.93 -27.67 -9.76
N LEU A 412 5.19 -27.17 -10.98
CA LEU A 412 4.81 -25.80 -11.35
C LEU A 412 3.30 -25.58 -11.32
N LYS A 413 2.49 -26.53 -11.82
CA LYS A 413 1.02 -26.48 -11.74
C LYS A 413 0.55 -26.48 -10.29
N LEU A 414 1.13 -27.33 -9.44
CA LEU A 414 0.86 -27.36 -8.01
C LEU A 414 1.25 -26.05 -7.33
N ARG A 415 2.37 -25.41 -7.68
CA ARG A 415 2.70 -24.08 -7.17
C ARG A 415 1.68 -23.03 -7.61
N LYS A 416 1.35 -22.96 -8.91
CA LYS A 416 0.44 -21.94 -9.48
C LYS A 416 -1.00 -22.05 -8.94
N SER A 417 -1.41 -23.22 -8.43
CA SER A 417 -2.73 -23.45 -7.83
C SER A 417 -2.75 -23.42 -6.28
N GLY A 418 -1.69 -22.93 -5.62
CA GLY A 418 -1.60 -22.93 -4.15
C GLY A 418 -1.59 -24.34 -3.56
N ALA A 419 -1.19 -25.33 -4.35
CA ALA A 419 -1.38 -26.77 -4.16
C ALA A 419 -0.09 -27.54 -3.81
N LEU A 420 1.06 -26.85 -3.75
CA LEU A 420 2.40 -27.37 -3.41
C LEU A 420 2.79 -27.13 -1.93
N GLY A 421 2.91 -25.86 -1.51
CA GLY A 421 3.16 -25.48 -0.11
C GLY A 421 3.28 -23.97 0.10
N LYS A 422 2.53 -23.41 1.05
CA LYS A 422 3.12 -22.46 2.01
C LYS A 422 4.03 -23.30 2.88
N GLY A 423 5.34 -23.14 2.72
CA GLY A 423 6.30 -23.91 3.51
C GLY A 423 6.28 -23.51 4.99
N THR A 424 7.28 -23.98 5.73
CA THR A 424 7.66 -23.31 6.99
C THR A 424 7.91 -21.82 6.74
N LYS A 425 7.79 -20.98 7.78
CA LYS A 425 7.90 -19.50 7.66
C LYS A 425 9.24 -19.07 7.02
N ASP A 426 10.27 -19.91 7.09
CA ASP A 426 11.59 -19.72 6.48
C ASP A 426 11.57 -19.79 4.94
N THR A 427 10.44 -20.19 4.34
CA THR A 427 10.17 -20.03 2.89
C THR A 427 9.70 -18.61 2.52
N ALA A 428 9.66 -17.68 3.48
CA ALA A 428 9.62 -16.25 3.21
C ALA A 428 10.84 -15.85 2.37
N HIS A 429 10.60 -15.65 1.06
CA HIS A 429 11.56 -15.20 0.04
C HIS A 429 13.04 -15.45 0.39
N THR A 430 13.48 -16.71 0.29
CA THR A 430 14.90 -17.00 0.04
C THR A 430 15.24 -16.48 -1.35
N THR A 431 15.46 -15.16 -1.43
CA THR A 431 16.32 -14.53 -2.41
C THR A 431 17.58 -15.39 -2.55
N ASN A 432 18.10 -15.49 -3.77
CA ASN A 432 19.33 -16.24 -4.04
C ASN A 432 20.39 -15.87 -2.97
N PRO A 433 20.98 -16.82 -2.23
CA PRO A 433 22.03 -16.49 -1.25
C PRO A 433 23.27 -15.83 -1.90
N HIS A 434 23.37 -15.90 -3.23
CA HIS A 434 24.32 -15.17 -4.07
C HIS A 434 23.77 -13.87 -4.67
N ALA A 435 22.66 -13.31 -4.17
CA ALA A 435 22.06 -12.05 -4.66
C ALA A 435 23.04 -10.86 -4.58
N SER A 436 23.88 -10.83 -3.54
CA SER A 436 24.98 -9.87 -3.37
C SER A 436 26.20 -10.12 -4.26
N SER A 437 26.22 -11.24 -5.01
CA SER A 437 27.30 -11.63 -5.92
C SER A 437 26.81 -11.90 -7.36
N LEU A 438 25.62 -11.40 -7.72
CA LEU A 438 25.09 -11.51 -9.09
C LEU A 438 25.98 -10.73 -10.08
N LYS A 439 26.71 -11.47 -10.91
CA LYS A 439 27.61 -10.90 -11.93
C LYS A 439 26.78 -10.28 -13.08
N PRO A 440 26.94 -9.00 -13.44
CA PRO A 440 26.21 -8.37 -14.55
C PRO A 440 26.34 -9.11 -15.90
N GLN A 441 27.43 -9.86 -16.08
CA GLN A 441 27.69 -10.69 -17.24
C GLN A 441 26.74 -11.91 -17.33
N ALA A 442 26.25 -12.44 -16.20
CA ALA A 442 25.33 -13.57 -16.17
C ALA A 442 23.95 -13.22 -16.76
N ALA A 443 23.45 -12.01 -16.49
CA ALA A 443 22.19 -11.51 -17.05
C ALA A 443 22.24 -11.42 -18.59
N HIS A 444 23.34 -10.89 -19.12
CA HIS A 444 23.56 -10.80 -20.57
C HIS A 444 23.64 -12.17 -21.25
N ALA A 445 24.34 -13.12 -20.61
CA ALA A 445 24.44 -14.49 -21.09
C ALA A 445 23.10 -15.24 -21.04
N ALA A 446 22.29 -15.00 -20.00
CA ALA A 446 20.96 -15.60 -19.86
C ALA A 446 20.01 -15.20 -21.00
N GLU A 447 19.98 -13.92 -21.38
CA GLU A 447 19.14 -13.43 -22.48
C GLU A 447 19.58 -13.99 -23.85
N ILE A 448 20.89 -13.97 -24.12
CA ILE A 448 21.46 -14.57 -25.35
C ILE A 448 21.20 -16.08 -25.42
N ALA A 449 21.31 -16.78 -24.29
CA ALA A 449 21.02 -18.20 -24.21
C ALA A 449 19.53 -18.49 -24.46
N TRP A 450 18.64 -17.68 -23.91
CA TRP A 450 17.21 -17.84 -24.11
C TRP A 450 16.80 -17.58 -25.57
N ALA A 451 17.32 -16.53 -26.21
CA ALA A 451 17.12 -16.27 -27.63
C ALA A 451 17.53 -17.47 -28.51
N LYS A 452 18.71 -18.06 -28.22
CA LYS A 452 19.22 -19.26 -28.92
C LYS A 452 18.36 -20.51 -28.70
N VAL A 453 17.69 -20.64 -27.55
CA VAL A 453 16.73 -21.74 -27.30
C VAL A 453 15.40 -21.50 -28.02
N ARG A 454 14.82 -20.29 -27.93
CA ARG A 454 13.57 -19.92 -28.65
C ARG A 454 13.73 -20.06 -30.17
N ALA A 455 14.92 -19.76 -30.72
CA ALA A 455 15.23 -19.95 -32.14
C ALA A 455 15.29 -21.43 -32.58
N LYS A 456 15.61 -22.36 -31.67
CA LYS A 456 15.57 -23.82 -31.93
C LYS A 456 14.22 -24.46 -31.59
N HIS A 457 13.49 -23.87 -30.66
CA HIS A 457 12.21 -24.35 -30.16
C HIS A 457 11.19 -23.19 -30.12
N PRO A 458 10.63 -22.80 -31.29
CA PRO A 458 9.60 -21.77 -31.35
C PRO A 458 8.42 -22.11 -30.42
N GLY A 459 7.90 -21.10 -29.73
CA GLY A 459 6.76 -21.25 -28.80
C GLY A 459 7.08 -21.85 -27.43
N ALA A 460 8.32 -22.28 -27.13
CA ALA A 460 8.68 -22.72 -25.78
C ALA A 460 8.70 -21.52 -24.80
N SER A 461 8.00 -21.63 -23.67
CA SER A 461 8.09 -20.62 -22.58
C SER A 461 9.30 -20.88 -21.67
N LEU A 462 9.66 -19.90 -20.84
CA LEU A 462 10.73 -20.07 -19.84
C LEU A 462 10.41 -21.20 -18.83
N ASP A 463 9.14 -21.39 -18.47
CA ASP A 463 8.71 -22.52 -17.63
C ASP A 463 8.91 -23.86 -18.37
N ASP A 464 8.64 -23.93 -19.68
CA ASP A 464 8.87 -25.14 -20.51
C ASP A 464 10.35 -25.44 -20.77
N MET A 465 11.22 -24.44 -20.61
CA MET A 465 12.67 -24.61 -20.60
C MET A 465 13.14 -25.15 -19.27
N LEU A 466 12.85 -24.44 -18.17
CA LEU A 466 13.33 -24.80 -16.83
C LEU A 466 12.85 -26.19 -16.38
N CYS A 467 11.71 -26.66 -16.91
CA CYS A 467 11.25 -28.03 -16.70
C CYS A 467 11.96 -29.08 -17.57
N ASP A 468 12.51 -28.74 -18.75
CA ASP A 468 13.03 -29.70 -19.73
C ASP A 468 14.56 -29.75 -19.72
N PRO A 469 15.19 -30.85 -19.24
CA PRO A 469 16.64 -30.99 -19.20
C PRO A 469 17.34 -30.82 -20.57
N ARG A 470 16.65 -31.12 -21.68
CA ARG A 470 17.23 -30.98 -23.04
C ARG A 470 17.27 -29.51 -23.48
N LYS A 471 16.25 -28.72 -23.13
CA LYS A 471 16.25 -27.27 -23.38
C LYS A 471 17.22 -26.54 -22.44
N LEU A 472 17.32 -27.00 -21.19
CA LEU A 472 18.31 -26.51 -20.22
C LEU A 472 19.76 -26.74 -20.67
N ASP A 473 20.11 -27.93 -21.15
CA ASP A 473 21.46 -28.20 -21.69
C ASP A 473 21.84 -27.25 -22.83
N LEU A 474 20.90 -26.95 -23.72
CA LEU A 474 21.08 -25.96 -24.80
C LEU A 474 21.25 -24.53 -24.27
N PHE A 475 20.49 -24.15 -23.24
CA PHE A 475 20.62 -22.86 -22.54
C PHE A 475 21.98 -22.73 -21.86
N ASP A 476 22.38 -23.70 -21.03
CA ASP A 476 23.61 -23.68 -20.24
C ASP A 476 24.84 -23.60 -21.16
N LYS A 477 24.86 -24.37 -22.26
CA LYS A 477 25.93 -24.32 -23.27
C LYS A 477 25.98 -22.96 -23.96
N ALA A 478 24.84 -22.36 -24.28
CA ALA A 478 24.77 -21.04 -24.90
C ALA A 478 25.18 -19.90 -23.95
N ALA A 479 24.86 -20.01 -22.65
CA ALA A 479 25.20 -19.03 -21.62
C ALA A 479 26.69 -19.05 -21.27
N ARG A 480 27.25 -20.26 -21.04
CA ARG A 480 28.70 -20.46 -20.80
C ARG A 480 29.56 -19.96 -21.96
N GLN A 481 29.07 -19.99 -23.20
CA GLN A 481 29.71 -19.40 -24.38
C GLN A 481 29.64 -17.86 -24.40
N ALA A 482 28.61 -17.26 -23.81
CA ALA A 482 28.37 -15.82 -23.83
C ALA A 482 29.08 -15.08 -22.68
N ALA A 483 29.19 -15.69 -21.49
CA ALA A 483 29.95 -15.16 -20.35
C ALA A 483 30.59 -16.29 -19.51
N PRO A 484 31.74 -16.85 -19.91
CA PRO A 484 32.39 -17.90 -19.14
C PRO A 484 32.83 -17.40 -17.74
N GLY A 485 32.65 -18.24 -16.72
CA GLY A 485 33.07 -17.95 -15.34
C GLY A 485 31.96 -17.54 -14.35
N CYS A 486 30.69 -17.70 -14.72
CA CYS A 486 29.56 -17.71 -13.77
C CYS A 486 29.02 -19.15 -13.61
N ASP A 487 28.30 -19.44 -12.53
CA ASP A 487 27.67 -20.75 -12.35
C ASP A 487 26.46 -20.93 -13.27
N VAL A 488 26.08 -22.18 -13.53
CA VAL A 488 24.85 -22.51 -14.27
C VAL A 488 23.60 -22.01 -13.54
N SER A 489 23.58 -22.07 -12.21
CA SER A 489 22.48 -21.53 -11.41
C SER A 489 22.31 -20.02 -11.63
N ASP A 490 23.41 -19.27 -11.83
CA ASP A 490 23.38 -17.81 -12.02
C ASP A 490 22.63 -17.43 -13.31
N TYR A 491 22.99 -18.01 -14.47
CA TYR A 491 22.32 -17.68 -15.73
C TYR A 491 20.83 -18.04 -15.69
N ARG A 492 20.50 -19.20 -15.11
CA ARG A 492 19.12 -19.69 -15.01
C ARG A 492 18.29 -18.82 -14.05
N TRP A 493 18.88 -18.37 -12.94
CA TRP A 493 18.23 -17.47 -12.00
C TRP A 493 18.06 -16.07 -12.57
N GLU A 494 19.04 -15.54 -13.31
CA GLU A 494 18.90 -14.26 -13.99
C GLU A 494 17.83 -14.29 -15.08
N ALA A 495 17.64 -15.39 -15.80
CA ALA A 495 16.47 -15.56 -16.67
C ALA A 495 15.15 -15.49 -15.88
N LEU A 496 15.05 -16.13 -14.69
CA LEU A 496 13.88 -15.99 -13.83
C LEU A 496 13.69 -14.55 -13.31
N ARG A 497 14.78 -13.84 -12.98
CA ARG A 497 14.74 -12.46 -12.49
C ARG A 497 14.25 -11.50 -13.57
N LEU A 498 14.84 -11.57 -14.77
CA LEU A 498 14.45 -10.76 -15.94
C LEU A 498 12.95 -10.96 -16.29
N ARG A 499 12.43 -12.19 -16.20
CA ARG A 499 10.98 -12.43 -16.37
C ARG A 499 10.12 -11.76 -15.31
N LYS A 500 10.55 -11.78 -14.04
CA LYS A 500 9.80 -11.16 -12.94
C LYS A 500 9.79 -9.64 -13.10
N SER A 501 10.92 -9.02 -13.42
CA SER A 501 11.01 -7.57 -13.64
C SER A 501 10.36 -7.10 -14.94
N ALA A 502 10.24 -7.95 -15.97
CA ALA A 502 9.60 -7.58 -17.25
C ALA A 502 8.14 -7.12 -17.12
N LYS A 503 7.42 -7.49 -16.05
CA LYS A 503 6.06 -6.97 -15.75
C LYS A 503 6.09 -5.60 -15.08
N THR A 504 7.07 -5.33 -14.20
CA THR A 504 7.28 -4.00 -13.60
C THR A 504 7.73 -3.00 -14.66
N HIS A 505 8.76 -3.35 -15.45
CA HIS A 505 9.29 -2.50 -16.51
C HIS A 505 8.26 -2.17 -17.61
N LYS A 506 7.20 -2.99 -17.75
CA LYS A 506 6.06 -2.72 -18.64
C LYS A 506 5.16 -1.59 -18.13
N ALA A 507 4.95 -1.49 -16.81
CA ALA A 507 4.20 -0.40 -16.21
C ALA A 507 5.05 0.89 -16.21
N GLU A 508 6.31 0.80 -15.77
CA GLU A 508 7.27 1.90 -15.75
C GLU A 508 7.45 2.52 -17.14
N ALA A 509 7.62 1.71 -18.20
CA ALA A 509 7.81 2.23 -19.55
C ALA A 509 6.62 3.05 -20.08
N ALA A 510 5.39 2.78 -19.64
CA ALA A 510 4.20 3.56 -20.02
C ALA A 510 4.16 4.94 -19.33
N GLN A 511 4.74 5.06 -18.12
CA GLN A 511 4.90 6.36 -17.44
C GLN A 511 5.82 7.32 -18.24
N TYR A 512 6.70 6.76 -19.07
CA TYR A 512 7.64 7.51 -19.92
C TYR A 512 7.16 7.68 -21.37
N ASP A 513 5.87 7.51 -21.67
CA ASP A 513 5.33 7.61 -23.04
C ASP A 513 5.70 8.95 -23.72
N TYR A 514 5.79 10.07 -22.98
CA TYR A 514 6.22 11.37 -23.51
C TYR A 514 7.70 11.43 -24.00
N VAL A 515 8.56 10.53 -23.52
CA VAL A 515 9.93 10.33 -24.04
C VAL A 515 9.88 9.46 -25.30
N VAL A 516 8.97 8.50 -25.32
CA VAL A 516 8.80 7.42 -26.28
C VAL A 516 8.09 7.86 -27.56
N GLU A 517 7.06 8.73 -27.48
CA GLU A 517 6.31 9.25 -28.63
C GLU A 517 7.20 9.98 -29.65
N LYS A 518 8.42 10.38 -29.24
CA LYS A 518 9.43 10.86 -30.16
C LYS A 518 9.61 9.88 -31.34
N PRO A 519 9.63 10.39 -32.59
CA PRO A 519 9.93 9.58 -33.76
C PRO A 519 11.24 8.81 -33.54
N LEU A 520 11.27 7.53 -33.90
CA LEU A 520 12.40 6.65 -33.59
C LEU A 520 13.77 7.23 -34.02
N GLY A 521 13.82 7.95 -35.14
CA GLY A 521 15.01 8.63 -35.66
C GLY A 521 15.48 9.87 -34.89
N SER A 522 14.78 10.33 -33.85
CA SER A 522 15.27 11.34 -32.88
C SER A 522 15.62 10.76 -31.51
N VAL A 523 15.35 9.48 -31.29
CA VAL A 523 15.88 8.69 -30.15
C VAL A 523 17.19 7.99 -30.57
N LEU A 524 17.29 7.56 -31.82
CA LEU A 524 18.48 6.95 -32.41
C LEU A 524 19.43 8.05 -32.93
N ALA A 525 20.28 8.58 -32.04
CA ALA A 525 21.16 9.72 -32.33
C ALA A 525 22.14 9.50 -33.51
N GLU A 526 22.49 8.25 -33.82
CA GLU A 526 23.39 7.89 -34.93
C GLU A 526 22.87 6.70 -35.75
N ARG A 527 23.33 6.58 -37.01
CA ARG A 527 23.15 5.36 -37.81
C ARG A 527 24.11 4.26 -37.32
N PRO A 528 23.72 2.97 -37.36
CA PRO A 528 24.60 1.87 -36.98
C PRO A 528 25.95 1.89 -37.71
N LYS A 529 27.03 2.02 -36.94
CA LYS A 529 28.42 2.01 -37.43
C LYS A 529 28.90 0.56 -37.55
N LYS A 530 29.66 0.24 -38.59
CA LYS A 530 30.23 -1.10 -38.77
C LYS A 530 31.20 -1.40 -37.63
N LEU A 531 30.90 -2.42 -36.83
CA LEU A 531 31.65 -2.77 -35.64
C LEU A 531 32.91 -3.58 -36.02
N THR A 532 34.04 -3.27 -35.39
CA THR A 532 35.30 -3.99 -35.57
C THR A 532 35.93 -4.31 -34.23
N ALA A 533 36.80 -5.34 -34.17
CA ALA A 533 37.51 -5.71 -32.95
C ALA A 533 38.41 -4.58 -32.39
N ARG A 534 38.79 -3.59 -33.22
CA ARG A 534 39.50 -2.37 -32.78
C ARG A 534 38.53 -1.34 -32.18
N ALA A 535 37.36 -1.15 -32.79
CA ALA A 535 36.34 -0.20 -32.31
C ALA A 535 35.64 -0.67 -31.02
N ALA A 536 35.48 -1.98 -30.81
CA ALA A 536 34.93 -2.51 -29.55
C ALA A 536 35.84 -2.19 -28.34
N LYS A 537 37.17 -2.23 -28.53
CA LYS A 537 38.15 -1.90 -27.49
C LYS A 537 38.18 -0.41 -27.10
N THR A 538 37.57 0.48 -27.88
CA THR A 538 37.47 1.92 -27.58
C THR A 538 36.14 2.32 -26.92
N LEU A 539 35.26 1.37 -26.60
CA LEU A 539 33.95 1.58 -25.96
C LEU A 539 33.93 1.14 -24.48
N THR A 540 35.10 1.03 -23.85
CA THR A 540 35.33 0.38 -22.55
C THR A 540 34.93 1.20 -21.30
N SER A 541 34.22 2.32 -21.47
CA SER A 541 33.81 3.21 -20.36
C SER A 541 32.42 3.85 -20.51
N VAL A 542 31.66 3.47 -21.55
CA VAL A 542 30.33 4.04 -21.82
C VAL A 542 29.26 3.06 -21.38
N GLY A 543 28.62 3.34 -20.24
CA GLY A 543 27.34 2.72 -19.90
C GLY A 543 26.20 3.37 -20.68
N GLY A 544 25.09 2.65 -20.85
CA GLY A 544 23.96 3.14 -21.65
C GLY A 544 23.06 2.05 -22.24
N VAL A 545 22.13 2.49 -23.09
CA VAL A 545 21.22 1.67 -23.90
C VAL A 545 21.74 1.60 -25.33
N TYR A 546 21.81 0.40 -25.90
CA TYR A 546 22.54 0.17 -27.14
C TYR A 546 21.89 -0.86 -28.08
N LEU A 547 22.09 -0.69 -29.38
CA LEU A 547 21.67 -1.60 -30.45
C LEU A 547 22.88 -2.31 -31.06
N ILE A 548 22.84 -3.65 -31.10
CA ILE A 548 23.65 -4.49 -31.99
C ILE A 548 22.73 -5.00 -33.09
N THR A 549 23.14 -4.96 -34.36
CA THR A 549 22.32 -5.49 -35.47
C THR A 549 23.19 -5.98 -36.63
N THR A 550 22.70 -6.91 -37.45
CA THR A 550 23.30 -7.20 -38.77
C THR A 550 22.85 -6.20 -39.84
N ASP A 551 21.82 -5.41 -39.56
CA ASP A 551 21.10 -4.64 -40.56
C ASP A 551 21.61 -3.20 -40.66
N LYS A 552 21.84 -2.74 -41.90
CA LYS A 552 22.31 -1.38 -42.22
C LYS A 552 21.23 -0.30 -42.03
N LYS A 553 19.99 -0.69 -41.75
CA LYS A 553 18.84 0.17 -41.47
C LYS A 553 18.14 -0.33 -40.21
N ILE A 554 17.53 0.58 -39.46
CA ILE A 554 16.74 0.26 -38.27
C ILE A 554 15.27 0.35 -38.65
N THR A 555 14.58 -0.78 -38.56
CA THR A 555 13.15 -0.96 -38.85
C THR A 555 12.55 -1.93 -37.83
N GLU A 556 11.22 -2.05 -37.80
CA GLU A 556 10.57 -3.14 -37.07
C GLU A 556 11.01 -4.51 -37.66
N GLY A 557 11.17 -5.52 -36.79
CA GLY A 557 11.61 -6.87 -37.16
C GLY A 557 13.12 -7.01 -37.42
N LEU A 558 13.95 -6.10 -36.90
CA LEU A 558 15.40 -6.09 -37.19
C LEU A 558 16.14 -7.32 -36.63
N SER A 559 17.17 -7.77 -37.34
CA SER A 559 18.07 -8.86 -36.94
C SER A 559 19.15 -8.36 -35.98
N GLY A 560 18.76 -8.17 -34.71
CA GLY A 560 19.62 -7.54 -33.70
C GLY A 560 19.16 -7.72 -32.26
N TYR A 561 19.85 -7.05 -31.33
CA TYR A 561 19.72 -7.13 -29.88
C TYR A 561 19.76 -5.71 -29.28
N ILE A 562 18.94 -5.43 -28.27
CA ILE A 562 18.86 -4.11 -27.60
C ILE A 562 19.18 -4.29 -26.11
N GLY A 563 20.36 -3.86 -25.71
CA GLY A 563 20.89 -4.05 -24.36
C GLY A 563 20.92 -2.79 -23.51
N ALA A 564 21.02 -3.00 -22.20
CA ALA A 564 21.61 -2.06 -21.26
C ALA A 564 22.87 -2.69 -20.63
N ALA A 565 23.89 -1.86 -20.40
CA ALA A 565 25.15 -2.26 -19.77
C ALA A 565 25.89 -1.03 -19.22
N ASP A 566 26.77 -1.26 -18.25
CA ASP A 566 27.78 -0.28 -17.80
C ASP A 566 29.18 -0.60 -18.38
N ASP A 567 29.35 -1.81 -18.90
CA ASP A 567 30.58 -2.46 -19.40
C ASP A 567 30.54 -2.73 -20.92
N LEU A 568 29.88 -1.85 -21.69
CA LEU A 568 29.53 -2.01 -23.11
C LEU A 568 30.65 -2.60 -23.99
N GLY A 569 31.85 -2.03 -23.95
CA GLY A 569 32.98 -2.46 -24.78
C GLY A 569 33.41 -3.92 -24.55
N GLU A 570 33.29 -4.43 -23.32
CA GLU A 570 33.62 -5.83 -23.01
C GLU A 570 32.56 -6.80 -23.54
N ARG A 571 31.28 -6.44 -23.41
CA ARG A 571 30.16 -7.20 -23.99
C ARG A 571 30.25 -7.26 -25.51
N LEU A 572 30.53 -6.14 -26.17
CA LEU A 572 30.75 -6.09 -27.63
C LEU A 572 31.96 -6.92 -28.06
N ALA A 573 33.09 -6.80 -27.36
CA ALA A 573 34.28 -7.60 -27.63
C ALA A 573 34.06 -9.11 -27.44
N THR A 574 33.11 -9.51 -26.59
CA THR A 574 32.75 -10.92 -26.37
C THR A 574 31.71 -11.41 -27.39
N HIS A 575 30.69 -10.60 -27.71
CA HIS A 575 29.75 -10.88 -28.79
C HIS A 575 30.48 -11.15 -30.13
N LEU A 576 31.42 -10.28 -30.50
CA LEU A 576 32.24 -10.40 -31.72
C LEU A 576 33.11 -11.67 -31.83
N LYS A 577 33.44 -12.32 -30.70
CA LYS A 577 34.14 -13.63 -30.72
C LYS A 577 33.19 -14.78 -31.08
N SER A 578 31.88 -14.57 -30.96
CA SER A 578 30.84 -15.59 -31.10
C SER A 578 29.94 -15.42 -32.33
N SER A 579 29.86 -14.21 -32.89
CA SER A 579 29.05 -13.90 -34.08
C SER A 579 29.76 -14.32 -35.38
N ARG A 580 28.96 -14.58 -36.43
CA ARG A 580 29.44 -14.82 -37.80
C ARG A 580 28.70 -13.88 -38.77
N GLY A 581 29.42 -12.95 -39.40
CA GLY A 581 28.86 -11.97 -40.34
C GLY A 581 29.33 -10.53 -40.07
N GLU A 582 28.84 -9.57 -40.86
CA GLU A 582 29.01 -8.14 -40.54
C GLU A 582 28.12 -7.77 -39.35
N THR A 583 28.71 -7.17 -38.31
CA THR A 583 27.96 -6.64 -37.17
C THR A 583 28.01 -5.11 -37.19
N TYR A 584 26.88 -4.48 -36.94
CA TYR A 584 26.69 -3.05 -36.84
C TYR A 584 26.25 -2.67 -35.41
N PHE A 585 26.60 -1.46 -34.99
CA PHE A 585 26.42 -1.00 -33.62
C PHE A 585 25.99 0.46 -33.55
N SER A 586 25.07 0.77 -32.63
CA SER A 586 24.78 2.15 -32.22
C SER A 586 24.61 2.24 -30.71
N VAL A 587 25.20 3.28 -30.10
CA VAL A 587 24.70 3.79 -28.82
C VAL A 587 23.35 4.46 -29.13
N ILE A 588 22.34 4.20 -28.31
CA ILE A 588 21.04 4.88 -28.40
C ILE A 588 21.00 6.02 -27.39
N ALA A 589 21.46 5.74 -26.17
CA ALA A 589 21.71 6.72 -25.13
C ALA A 589 22.82 6.23 -24.19
N ASP A 590 23.55 7.14 -23.57
CA ASP A 590 24.74 6.86 -22.75
C ASP A 590 24.49 7.15 -21.25
N ASN A 591 25.57 7.34 -20.49
CA ASN A 591 25.52 7.68 -19.07
C ASN A 591 25.03 9.12 -18.76
N THR A 592 24.54 9.88 -19.76
CA THR A 592 23.78 11.12 -19.50
C THR A 592 22.33 10.86 -19.08
N LEU A 593 21.85 9.61 -19.13
CA LEU A 593 20.50 9.26 -18.70
C LEU A 593 20.31 9.30 -17.17
N PRO A 594 19.10 9.64 -16.66
CA PRO A 594 18.93 10.06 -15.25
C PRO A 594 19.10 8.97 -14.19
N SER A 595 18.83 7.71 -14.51
CA SER A 595 18.97 6.57 -13.59
C SER A 595 19.15 5.23 -14.33
N SER A 596 19.48 4.16 -13.59
CA SER A 596 19.43 2.76 -14.05
C SER A 596 18.09 2.41 -14.68
N ASP A 597 17.03 2.77 -13.99
CA ASP A 597 15.64 2.36 -14.20
C ASP A 597 15.09 3.03 -15.46
N TYR A 598 15.45 4.30 -15.69
CA TYR A 598 15.20 4.97 -16.97
C TYR A 598 15.93 4.27 -18.15
N ARG A 599 17.16 3.75 -17.95
CA ARG A 599 17.86 3.01 -19.00
C ARG A 599 17.13 1.69 -19.33
N ASP A 600 16.67 0.96 -18.32
CA ASP A 600 15.93 -0.30 -18.55
C ASP A 600 14.50 -0.07 -19.09
N ALA A 601 13.80 1.01 -18.70
CA ALA A 601 12.50 1.38 -19.26
C ALA A 601 12.60 1.83 -20.73
N LEU A 602 13.58 2.68 -21.07
CA LEU A 602 13.88 3.07 -22.46
C LEU A 602 14.22 1.85 -23.32
N ARG A 603 15.05 0.95 -22.79
CA ARG A 603 15.41 -0.33 -23.42
C ARG A 603 14.17 -1.20 -23.66
N TRP A 604 13.32 -1.38 -22.64
CA TRP A 604 12.10 -2.18 -22.71
C TRP A 604 11.16 -1.68 -23.83
N ASN A 605 11.01 -0.35 -23.94
CA ASN A 605 10.18 0.26 -24.97
C ASN A 605 10.74 0.04 -26.38
N LEU A 606 12.05 0.20 -26.56
CA LEU A 606 12.72 0.01 -27.84
C LEU A 606 12.67 -1.45 -28.32
N VAL A 607 12.73 -2.43 -27.40
CA VAL A 607 12.48 -3.85 -27.71
C VAL A 607 11.06 -4.02 -28.27
N HIS A 608 10.03 -3.50 -27.61
CA HIS A 608 8.64 -3.63 -28.05
C HIS A 608 8.35 -2.95 -29.40
N ARG A 609 8.96 -1.80 -29.68
CA ARG A 609 8.79 -1.06 -30.94
C ARG A 609 9.57 -1.64 -32.11
N LEU A 610 10.70 -2.29 -31.87
CA LEU A 610 11.57 -2.80 -32.94
C LEU A 610 11.51 -4.31 -33.13
N LYS A 611 10.96 -5.06 -32.17
CA LYS A 611 10.85 -6.53 -32.18
C LYS A 611 12.15 -7.22 -32.64
N PRO A 612 13.29 -6.90 -32.00
CA PRO A 612 14.62 -7.28 -32.45
C PRO A 612 14.89 -8.79 -32.24
N THR A 613 15.31 -9.52 -33.28
CA THR A 613 15.32 -11.00 -33.29
C THR A 613 16.13 -11.68 -32.16
N LEU A 614 17.12 -10.99 -31.56
CA LEU A 614 17.99 -11.51 -30.51
C LEU A 614 17.75 -10.90 -29.11
N SER A 615 16.99 -9.80 -28.99
CA SER A 615 16.42 -9.41 -27.68
C SER A 615 15.01 -9.94 -27.61
N VAL A 616 14.86 -11.08 -26.93
CA VAL A 616 13.55 -11.67 -26.64
C VAL A 616 12.68 -10.62 -25.95
N ASP A 617 11.41 -10.51 -26.36
CA ASP A 617 10.37 -9.77 -25.63
C ASP A 617 10.46 -10.15 -24.14
N LEU A 618 10.75 -9.17 -23.27
CA LEU A 618 11.75 -9.33 -22.18
C LEU A 618 11.58 -10.45 -21.14
N LEU A 619 10.44 -11.15 -21.12
CA LEU A 619 10.35 -12.63 -21.08
C LEU A 619 8.86 -13.04 -21.12
N ASP A 620 8.22 -12.75 -22.25
CA ASP A 620 6.76 -12.72 -22.41
C ASP A 620 6.04 -14.07 -22.19
N GLU A 621 4.80 -14.01 -21.69
CA GLU A 621 3.87 -15.14 -21.58
C GLU A 621 2.90 -15.25 -22.78
N SER A 622 2.70 -14.17 -23.57
CA SER A 622 1.80 -14.18 -24.73
C SER A 622 2.15 -13.13 -25.79
N ALA A 623 3.15 -13.43 -26.63
CA ALA A 623 3.46 -12.58 -27.78
C ALA A 623 2.37 -12.67 -28.86
N THR A 624 1.98 -11.51 -29.38
CA THR A 624 0.91 -11.25 -30.38
C THR A 624 -0.55 -11.52 -29.99
N LEU A 625 -1.37 -10.50 -30.34
CA LEU A 625 -2.83 -10.42 -30.50
C LEU A 625 -3.56 -11.74 -30.75
#